data_AF-S3BAC0-F1
#
_entry.id   AF-S3BAC0-F1
#
_cell.length_a   1.000
_cell.length_b   1.000
_cell.length_c   1.000
_cell.angle_alpha   90.00
_cell.angle_beta   90.00
_cell.angle_gamma   90.00
#
_symmetry.space_group_name_H-M   'P 1'
#
loop_
_entity.id
_entity.type
_entity.pdbx_description
1 polymer ?
#
loop_
_entity_poly.entity_id
_entity_poly.type
_entity_poly.pdbx_seq_one_letter_code
_entity_poly.pdbx_strand_id
1 'polypeptide(L)'
;MAANLTIDKIFADNLGTAFGGCVRDQSLNLFSPEIARSAGANWNPLPFFGRAEKVRFRARWAALLQGIGLWAALVVIPELKADPKLSRKITSQMEAYTDALLKAPILDHLSPDEIRDYTLLRQRFMRLGAAASTVPDKDAFARAFLSALTGKAPNEAAPARVSAMALHVGLAYGLFAKLAEISRNEPLSYQRDPKKR
;
A
#
# COMPACT_ATOMS: atom_id res chain seq x y z
N MET A 1 -8.98 25.58 -21.34
CA MET A 1 -9.01 24.34 -22.17
C MET A 1 -8.20 23.30 -21.43
N ALA A 2 -8.84 22.24 -20.90
CA ALA A 2 -8.10 21.10 -20.38
C ALA A 2 -7.41 20.45 -21.57
N ALA A 3 -6.08 20.53 -21.64
CA ALA A 3 -5.34 19.70 -22.57
C ALA A 3 -5.74 18.23 -22.32
N ASN A 4 -5.95 17.45 -23.37
CA ASN A 4 -6.17 16.01 -23.23
C ASN A 4 -4.88 15.38 -22.68
N LEU A 5 -4.76 15.35 -21.36
CA LEU A 5 -3.63 14.78 -20.64
C LEU A 5 -3.64 13.27 -20.90
N THR A 6 -2.73 12.82 -21.75
CA THR A 6 -2.59 11.41 -22.09
C THR A 6 -1.72 10.75 -21.03
N ILE A 7 -2.25 9.69 -20.41
CA ILE A 7 -1.53 8.91 -19.42
C ILE A 7 -0.35 8.21 -20.10
N ASP A 8 0.85 8.51 -19.64
CA ASP A 8 2.09 8.02 -20.22
C ASP A 8 3.03 7.45 -19.14
N LYS A 9 4.27 7.13 -19.54
CA LYS A 9 5.28 6.59 -18.62
C LYS A 9 5.72 7.60 -17.55
N ILE A 10 5.68 8.90 -17.85
CA ILE A 10 6.08 9.95 -16.91
C ILE A 10 5.02 10.05 -15.81
N PHE A 11 3.75 10.09 -16.21
CA PHE A 11 2.63 10.02 -15.28
C PHE A 11 2.71 8.78 -14.39
N ALA A 12 2.94 7.60 -14.99
CA ALA A 12 3.06 6.35 -14.24
C ALA A 12 4.19 6.40 -13.19
N ASP A 13 5.34 7.00 -13.52
CA ASP A 13 6.44 7.19 -12.57
C ASP A 13 6.11 8.18 -11.45
N ASN A 14 5.50 9.30 -11.78
CA ASN A 14 5.12 10.31 -10.80
C ASN A 14 4.05 9.79 -9.84
N LEU A 15 3.05 9.07 -10.38
CA LEU A 15 2.02 8.42 -9.57
C LEU A 15 2.61 7.35 -8.65
N GLY A 16 3.52 6.52 -9.16
CA GLY A 16 4.23 5.53 -8.33
C GLY A 16 4.99 6.18 -7.18
N THR A 17 5.66 7.31 -7.45
CA THR A 17 6.39 8.09 -6.42
C THR A 17 5.43 8.67 -5.38
N ALA A 18 4.33 9.27 -5.81
CA ALA A 18 3.30 9.82 -4.92
C ALA A 18 2.71 8.72 -4.03
N PHE A 19 2.43 7.55 -4.60
CA PHE A 19 1.93 6.41 -3.86
C PHE A 19 2.95 5.88 -2.85
N GLY A 20 4.23 5.79 -3.18
CA GLY A 20 5.25 5.40 -2.21
C GLY A 20 5.35 6.38 -1.03
N GLY A 21 5.21 7.68 -1.29
CA GLY A 21 5.09 8.70 -0.24
C GLY A 21 3.86 8.49 0.66
N CYS A 22 2.73 8.16 0.05
CA CYS A 22 1.48 7.85 0.75
C CYS A 22 1.60 6.58 1.61
N VAL A 23 2.26 5.52 1.11
CA VAL A 23 2.56 4.31 1.90
C VAL A 23 3.38 4.66 3.14
N ARG A 24 4.43 5.47 2.98
CA ARG A 24 5.25 5.93 4.10
C ARG A 24 4.40 6.70 5.12
N ASP A 25 3.57 7.66 4.68
CA ASP A 25 2.74 8.44 5.61
C ASP A 25 1.77 7.56 6.37
N GLN A 26 1.09 6.64 5.68
CA GLN A 26 0.14 5.72 6.31
C GLN A 26 0.81 4.66 7.22
N SER A 27 2.10 4.39 7.01
CA SER A 27 2.86 3.43 7.82
C SER A 27 3.55 4.06 9.03
N LEU A 28 3.89 5.35 8.95
CA LEU A 28 4.68 6.04 9.96
C LEU A 28 3.92 7.16 10.67
N ASN A 29 3.30 8.07 9.90
CA ASN A 29 2.78 9.34 10.38
C ASN A 29 1.30 9.28 10.76
N LEU A 30 0.49 8.61 9.93
CA LEU A 30 -0.94 8.41 10.13
C LEU A 30 -1.26 7.05 10.75
N PHE A 31 -0.23 6.28 11.11
CA PHE A 31 -0.42 4.97 11.70
C PHE A 31 -1.06 5.10 13.09
N SER A 32 -2.29 4.60 13.23
CA SER A 32 -2.99 4.53 14.51
C SER A 32 -2.79 3.18 15.20
N PRO A 33 -2.58 3.13 16.53
CA PRO A 33 -2.62 1.89 17.31
C PRO A 33 -3.94 1.11 17.17
N GLU A 34 -5.01 1.75 16.70
CA GLU A 34 -6.27 1.08 16.37
C GLU A 34 -6.13 0.05 15.26
N ILE A 35 -5.25 0.27 14.29
CA ILE A 35 -4.99 -0.69 13.22
C ILE A 35 -4.45 -1.99 13.82
N ALA A 36 -3.52 -1.89 14.77
CA ALA A 36 -2.98 -3.04 15.50
C ALA A 36 -4.05 -3.72 16.36
N ARG A 37 -4.86 -2.94 17.10
CA ARG A 37 -5.96 -3.48 17.92
C ARG A 37 -7.02 -4.21 17.09
N SER A 38 -7.44 -3.63 15.96
CA SER A 38 -8.39 -4.25 15.03
C SER A 38 -7.86 -5.55 14.43
N ALA A 39 -6.53 -5.65 14.26
CA ALA A 39 -5.86 -6.89 13.85
C ALA A 39 -5.70 -7.91 14.99
N GLY A 40 -6.08 -7.57 16.21
CA GLY A 40 -5.90 -8.40 17.40
C GLY A 40 -4.49 -8.38 17.99
N ALA A 41 -3.62 -7.48 17.53
CA ALA A 41 -2.31 -7.26 18.13
C ALA A 41 -2.47 -6.41 19.40
N ASN A 42 -2.14 -6.98 20.56
CA ASN A 42 -2.22 -6.29 21.83
C ASN A 42 -0.84 -5.71 22.20
N TRP A 43 -0.53 -4.53 21.68
CA TRP A 43 0.76 -3.89 21.95
C TRP A 43 0.82 -3.31 23.35
N ASN A 44 1.95 -3.52 24.01
CA ASN A 44 2.26 -2.81 25.24
C ASN A 44 2.34 -1.29 24.95
N PRO A 45 1.58 -0.45 25.67
CA PRO A 45 1.56 1.00 25.45
C PRO A 45 2.90 1.67 25.80
N LEU A 46 3.79 1.00 26.53
CA LEU A 46 5.11 1.54 26.87
C LEU A 46 6.00 1.71 25.61
N PRO A 47 6.69 2.86 25.43
CA PRO A 47 7.40 3.20 24.18
C PRO A 47 8.51 2.22 23.77
N PHE A 48 9.15 1.54 24.72
CA PHE A 48 10.30 0.66 24.47
C PHE A 48 9.93 -0.82 24.38
N PHE A 49 8.73 -1.21 24.81
CA PHE A 49 8.28 -2.60 24.76
C PHE A 49 7.70 -2.96 23.39
N GLY A 50 8.06 -4.15 22.90
CA GLY A 50 7.55 -4.70 21.64
C GLY A 50 8.01 -3.94 20.40
N ARG A 51 9.13 -3.19 20.44
CA ARG A 51 9.62 -2.41 19.30
C ARG A 51 9.80 -3.27 18.05
N ALA A 52 10.39 -4.46 18.18
CA ALA A 52 10.55 -5.39 17.06
C ALA A 52 9.20 -5.84 16.48
N GLU A 53 8.22 -6.16 17.32
CA GLU A 53 6.88 -6.55 16.88
C GLU A 53 6.16 -5.41 16.15
N LYS A 54 6.25 -4.19 16.69
CA LYS A 54 5.71 -2.96 16.09
C LYS A 54 6.32 -2.70 14.72
N VAL A 55 7.64 -2.84 14.59
CA VAL A 55 8.36 -2.69 13.31
C VAL A 55 7.91 -3.75 12.30
N ARG A 56 7.85 -5.03 12.70
CA ARG A 56 7.37 -6.12 11.82
C ARG A 56 5.93 -5.88 11.35
N PHE A 57 5.04 -5.49 12.25
CA PHE A 57 3.66 -5.19 11.88
C PHE A 57 3.59 -4.03 10.90
N ARG A 58 4.34 -2.95 11.13
CA ARG A 58 4.40 -1.80 10.20
C ARG A 58 4.97 -2.18 8.84
N ALA A 59 5.94 -3.09 8.79
CA ALA A 59 6.44 -3.63 7.51
C ALA A 59 5.34 -4.38 6.76
N ARG A 60 4.59 -5.26 7.45
CA ARG A 60 3.45 -5.99 6.85
C ARG A 60 2.33 -5.05 6.42
N TRP A 61 2.07 -4.01 7.21
CA TRP A 61 1.10 -2.97 6.88
C TRP A 61 1.53 -2.18 5.63
N ALA A 62 2.80 -1.78 5.54
CA ALA A 62 3.35 -1.12 4.37
C ALA A 62 3.27 -2.01 3.11
N ALA A 63 3.48 -3.32 3.25
CA ALA A 63 3.27 -4.28 2.17
C ALA A 63 1.80 -4.33 1.70
N LEU A 64 0.85 -4.32 2.64
CA LEU A 64 -0.58 -4.29 2.34
C LEU A 64 -0.97 -3.00 1.61
N LEU A 65 -0.50 -1.85 2.11
CA LEU A 65 -0.79 -0.52 1.56
C LEU A 65 -0.35 -0.40 0.09
N GLN A 66 0.76 -1.01 -0.30
CA GLN A 66 1.18 -1.04 -1.71
C GLN A 66 0.16 -1.78 -2.59
N GLY A 67 -0.36 -2.93 -2.12
CA GLY A 67 -1.44 -3.64 -2.81
C GLY A 67 -2.73 -2.83 -2.92
N ILE A 68 -3.10 -2.12 -1.85
CA ILE A 68 -4.26 -1.21 -1.83
C ILE A 68 -4.04 -0.03 -2.80
N GLY A 69 -2.82 0.53 -2.85
CA GLY A 69 -2.45 1.59 -3.78
C GLY A 69 -2.66 1.15 -5.23
N LEU A 70 -2.12 -0.01 -5.62
CA LEU A 70 -2.34 -0.55 -6.97
C LEU A 70 -3.83 -0.77 -7.26
N TRP A 71 -4.57 -1.35 -6.31
CA TRP A 71 -6.02 -1.53 -6.45
C TRP A 71 -6.74 -0.20 -6.72
N ALA A 72 -6.45 0.84 -5.93
CA ALA A 72 -7.02 2.17 -6.11
C ALA A 72 -6.67 2.79 -7.47
N ALA A 73 -5.39 2.71 -7.90
CA ALA A 73 -4.99 3.21 -9.22
C ALA A 73 -5.77 2.53 -10.36
N LEU A 74 -5.92 1.21 -10.33
CA LEU A 74 -6.62 0.47 -11.38
C LEU A 74 -8.14 0.75 -11.40
N VAL A 75 -8.73 1.09 -10.26
CA VAL A 75 -10.15 1.48 -10.19
C VAL A 75 -10.35 2.91 -10.70
N VAL A 76 -9.53 3.86 -10.23
CA VAL A 76 -9.67 5.30 -10.54
C VAL A 76 -9.17 5.63 -11.95
N ILE A 77 -8.23 4.87 -12.48
CA ILE A 77 -7.58 5.13 -13.77
C ILE A 77 -7.73 3.89 -14.66
N PRO A 78 -8.89 3.73 -15.34
CA PRO A 78 -9.18 2.57 -16.19
C PRO A 78 -8.13 2.34 -17.30
N GLU A 79 -7.46 3.39 -17.75
CA GLU A 79 -6.39 3.32 -18.75
C GLU A 79 -5.22 2.43 -18.30
N LEU A 80 -4.98 2.32 -16.98
CA LEU A 80 -3.95 1.45 -16.42
C LEU A 80 -4.31 -0.04 -16.49
N LYS A 81 -5.61 -0.37 -16.60
CA LYS A 81 -6.06 -1.74 -16.87
C LYS A 81 -5.82 -2.13 -18.33
N ALA A 82 -6.00 -1.16 -19.24
CA ALA A 82 -5.80 -1.36 -20.66
C ALA A 82 -4.32 -1.48 -21.05
N ASP A 83 -3.40 -0.85 -20.29
CA ASP A 83 -1.96 -0.96 -20.51
C ASP A 83 -1.21 -1.58 -19.31
N PRO A 84 -0.92 -2.90 -19.36
CA PRO A 84 -0.12 -3.58 -18.35
C PRO A 84 1.30 -3.03 -18.17
N LYS A 85 1.87 -2.31 -19.14
CA LYS A 85 3.20 -1.70 -19.00
C LYS A 85 3.15 -0.51 -18.06
N LEU A 86 2.09 0.28 -18.10
CA LEU A 86 1.92 1.45 -17.23
C LEU A 86 1.64 1.03 -15.77
N SER A 87 0.79 0.03 -15.56
CA SER A 87 0.55 -0.51 -14.20
C SER A 87 1.80 -1.14 -13.58
N ARG A 88 2.61 -1.86 -14.38
CA ARG A 88 3.94 -2.35 -13.94
C ARG A 88 4.90 -1.21 -13.61
N LYS A 89 4.87 -0.13 -14.38
CA LYS A 89 5.72 1.05 -14.14
C LYS A 89 5.38 1.72 -12.81
N ILE A 90 4.08 1.95 -12.54
CA ILE A 90 3.60 2.47 -11.24
C ILE A 90 4.05 1.55 -10.11
N THR A 91 3.84 0.25 -10.25
CA THR A 91 4.23 -0.77 -9.27
C THR A 91 5.72 -0.69 -8.96
N SER A 92 6.57 -0.76 -9.99
CA SER A 92 8.02 -0.74 -9.82
C SER A 92 8.50 0.55 -9.16
N GLN A 93 7.94 1.70 -9.54
CA GLN A 93 8.35 2.99 -8.98
C GLN A 93 7.84 3.17 -7.55
N MET A 94 6.61 2.72 -7.24
CA MET A 94 6.06 2.72 -5.89
C MET A 94 6.88 1.83 -4.96
N GLU A 95 7.24 0.62 -5.36
CA GLU A 95 8.05 -0.29 -4.56
C GLU A 95 9.43 0.29 -4.26
N ALA A 96 10.14 0.76 -5.29
CA ALA A 96 11.46 1.35 -5.13
C ALA A 96 11.45 2.58 -4.23
N TYR A 97 10.48 3.47 -4.39
CA TYR A 97 10.38 4.68 -3.58
C TYR A 97 9.93 4.38 -2.14
N THR A 98 9.00 3.43 -1.95
CA THR A 98 8.58 2.97 -0.63
C THR A 98 9.76 2.37 0.13
N ASP A 99 10.53 1.48 -0.49
CA ASP A 99 11.67 0.83 0.16
C ASP A 99 12.75 1.87 0.54
N ALA A 100 13.00 2.86 -0.32
CA ALA A 100 13.90 3.96 0.00
C ALA A 100 13.43 4.78 1.21
N LEU A 101 12.14 5.12 1.29
CA LEU A 101 11.57 5.89 2.40
C LEU A 101 11.47 5.09 3.71
N LEU A 102 11.26 3.77 3.61
CA LEU A 102 11.10 2.89 4.76
C LEU A 102 12.41 2.26 5.23
N LYS A 103 13.51 2.45 4.48
CA LYS A 103 14.81 1.84 4.77
C LYS A 103 15.26 2.05 6.22
N ALA A 104 15.58 3.28 6.58
CA ALA A 104 16.03 3.61 7.93
C ALA A 104 14.96 3.37 9.03
N PRO A 105 13.68 3.78 8.87
CA PRO A 105 12.71 3.67 9.97
C PRO A 105 12.14 2.26 10.19
N ILE A 106 12.22 1.36 9.20
CA ILE A 106 11.62 0.02 9.27
C ILE A 106 12.62 -1.05 8.81
N LEU A 107 13.07 -0.99 7.56
CA LEU A 107 13.71 -2.16 6.92
C LEU A 107 15.09 -2.50 7.53
N ASP A 108 15.88 -1.50 7.92
CA ASP A 108 17.18 -1.70 8.57
C ASP A 108 17.05 -2.30 9.99
N HIS A 109 15.83 -2.38 10.52
CA HIS A 109 15.52 -3.01 11.81
C HIS A 109 14.97 -4.43 11.68
N LEU A 110 14.83 -4.94 10.46
CA LEU A 110 14.33 -6.28 10.18
C LEU A 110 15.50 -7.26 9.97
N SER A 111 15.31 -8.50 10.39
CA SER A 111 16.22 -9.59 10.04
C SER A 111 16.12 -9.94 8.53
N PRO A 112 17.12 -10.64 7.96
CA PRO A 112 17.03 -11.09 6.57
C PRO A 112 15.77 -11.91 6.27
N ASP A 113 15.31 -12.71 7.22
CA ASP A 113 14.11 -13.55 7.09
C ASP A 113 12.84 -12.69 7.07
N GLU A 114 12.80 -11.64 7.89
CA GLU A 114 11.70 -10.69 7.94
C GLU A 114 11.64 -9.80 6.69
N ILE A 115 12.79 -9.46 6.10
CA ILE A 115 12.84 -8.79 4.79
C ILE A 115 12.29 -9.69 3.69
N ARG A 116 12.61 -10.99 3.72
CA ARG A 116 12.02 -11.97 2.79
C ARG A 116 10.51 -12.07 2.98
N ASP A 117 10.02 -12.15 4.22
CA ASP A 117 8.59 -12.16 4.55
C ASP A 117 7.89 -10.89 4.01
N TYR A 118 8.42 -9.71 4.31
CA TYR A 118 7.92 -8.43 3.78
C TYR A 118 7.80 -8.44 2.26
N THR A 119 8.86 -8.89 1.56
CA THR A 119 8.89 -8.94 0.09
C THR A 119 7.83 -9.90 -0.47
N LEU A 120 7.69 -11.10 0.12
CA LEU A 120 6.69 -12.08 -0.30
C LEU A 120 5.27 -11.59 -0.04
N LEU A 121 5.02 -10.96 1.10
CA LEU A 121 3.72 -10.38 1.43
C LEU A 121 3.37 -9.25 0.48
N ARG A 122 4.32 -8.35 0.17
CA ARG A 122 4.14 -7.29 -0.81
C ARG A 122 3.69 -7.87 -2.16
N GLN A 123 4.41 -8.87 -2.68
CA GLN A 123 4.03 -9.53 -3.93
C GLN A 123 2.64 -10.18 -3.89
N ARG A 124 2.22 -10.73 -2.74
CA ARG A 124 0.88 -11.31 -2.56
C ARG A 124 -0.20 -10.22 -2.58
N PHE A 125 0.00 -9.12 -1.85
CA PHE A 125 -0.95 -8.01 -1.82
C PHE A 125 -1.03 -7.25 -3.14
N MET A 126 0.08 -7.10 -3.86
CA MET A 126 0.08 -6.53 -5.21
C MET A 126 -0.73 -7.38 -6.20
N ARG A 127 -0.60 -8.71 -6.13
CA ARG A 127 -1.44 -9.64 -6.91
C ARG A 127 -2.92 -9.51 -6.56
N LEU A 128 -3.24 -9.40 -5.26
CA LEU A 128 -4.61 -9.17 -4.81
C LEU A 128 -5.17 -7.85 -5.35
N GLY A 129 -4.39 -6.77 -5.30
CA GLY A 129 -4.83 -5.47 -5.81
C GLY A 129 -5.04 -5.42 -7.32
N ALA A 130 -4.21 -6.14 -8.08
CA ALA A 130 -4.43 -6.30 -9.52
C ALA A 130 -5.76 -7.04 -9.82
N ALA A 131 -6.11 -8.04 -9.02
CA ALA A 131 -7.33 -8.83 -9.17
C ALA A 131 -8.60 -8.09 -8.70
N ALA A 132 -8.51 -7.26 -7.66
CA ALA A 132 -9.65 -6.57 -7.03
C ALA A 132 -10.21 -5.38 -7.85
N SER A 133 -9.69 -5.14 -9.05
CA SER A 133 -9.96 -3.90 -9.79
C SER A 133 -11.37 -3.78 -10.39
N THR A 134 -12.21 -4.82 -10.28
CA THR A 134 -13.60 -4.84 -10.79
C THR A 134 -14.66 -4.64 -9.70
N VAL A 135 -14.40 -5.04 -8.45
CA VAL A 135 -15.32 -4.89 -7.30
C VAL A 135 -14.51 -4.59 -6.04
N PRO A 136 -14.93 -3.63 -5.20
CA PRO A 136 -14.22 -3.37 -3.95
C PRO A 136 -14.21 -4.57 -3.01
N ASP A 137 -13.05 -5.19 -2.82
CA ASP A 137 -12.89 -6.36 -1.95
C ASP A 137 -12.02 -6.03 -0.73
N LYS A 138 -12.52 -5.10 0.09
CA LYS A 138 -11.89 -4.70 1.36
C LYS A 138 -11.74 -5.90 2.30
N ASP A 139 -12.69 -6.81 2.25
CA ASP A 139 -12.73 -8.02 3.07
C ASP A 139 -11.61 -9.00 2.69
N ALA A 140 -11.32 -9.20 1.40
CA ALA A 140 -10.19 -10.04 0.98
C ALA A 140 -8.86 -9.45 1.43
N PHE A 141 -8.67 -8.13 1.31
CA PHE A 141 -7.47 -7.47 1.83
C PHE A 141 -7.36 -7.63 3.36
N ALA A 142 -8.45 -7.44 4.09
CA ALA A 142 -8.49 -7.64 5.54
C ALA A 142 -8.16 -9.09 5.93
N ARG A 143 -8.77 -10.08 5.26
CA ARG A 143 -8.52 -11.51 5.48
C ARG A 143 -7.10 -11.90 5.14
N ALA A 144 -6.56 -11.42 4.02
CA ALA A 144 -5.18 -11.68 3.62
C ALA A 144 -4.19 -11.08 4.61
N PHE A 145 -4.46 -9.88 5.14
CA PHE A 145 -3.63 -9.26 6.17
C PHE A 145 -3.70 -10.02 7.51
N LEU A 146 -4.89 -10.39 7.98
CA LEU A 146 -5.05 -11.19 9.20
C LEU A 146 -4.40 -12.57 9.08
N SER A 147 -4.47 -13.20 7.90
CA SER A 147 -3.76 -14.44 7.58
C SER A 147 -2.24 -14.25 7.67
N ALA A 148 -1.71 -13.17 7.09
CA ALA A 148 -0.29 -12.84 7.17
C ALA A 148 0.21 -12.61 8.61
N LEU A 149 -0.65 -12.11 9.51
CA LEU A 149 -0.30 -11.88 10.91
C LEU A 149 -0.37 -13.14 11.78
N THR A 150 -1.30 -14.04 11.48
CA THR A 150 -1.62 -15.19 12.33
C THR A 150 -1.04 -16.52 11.82
N GLY A 151 -0.61 -16.56 10.57
CA GLY A 151 -0.18 -17.79 9.88
C GLY A 151 -1.35 -18.74 9.53
N LYS A 152 -2.60 -18.35 9.81
CA LYS A 152 -3.80 -19.16 9.54
C LYS A 152 -4.37 -18.89 8.16
N ALA A 153 -5.26 -19.75 7.67
CA ALA A 153 -5.91 -19.53 6.39
C ALA A 153 -6.85 -18.30 6.44
N PRO A 154 -7.02 -17.55 5.32
CA PRO A 154 -7.83 -16.31 5.29
C PRO A 154 -9.31 -16.49 5.68
N ASN A 155 -9.88 -17.67 5.49
CA ASN A 155 -11.26 -18.02 5.85
C ASN A 155 -11.44 -18.29 7.35
N GLU A 156 -10.36 -18.54 8.10
CA GLU A 156 -10.40 -18.77 9.55
C GLU A 156 -10.46 -17.48 10.37
N ALA A 157 -10.30 -16.31 9.73
CA ALA A 157 -10.38 -15.03 10.42
C ALA A 157 -11.81 -14.76 10.92
N ALA A 158 -11.93 -14.46 12.23
CA ALA A 158 -13.22 -14.15 12.85
C ALA A 158 -13.93 -12.99 12.13
N PRO A 159 -15.23 -13.09 11.79
CA PRO A 159 -15.94 -12.06 11.01
C PRO A 159 -15.85 -10.64 11.59
N ALA A 160 -15.92 -10.51 12.92
CA ALA A 160 -15.77 -9.23 13.61
C ALA A 160 -14.40 -8.58 13.38
N ARG A 161 -13.32 -9.39 13.34
CA ARG A 161 -11.96 -8.89 13.06
C ARG A 161 -11.80 -8.51 11.59
N VAL A 162 -12.38 -9.30 10.68
CA VAL A 162 -12.39 -8.97 9.25
C VAL A 162 -13.07 -7.64 9.02
N SER A 163 -14.27 -7.43 9.59
CA SER A 163 -15.01 -6.17 9.50
C SER A 163 -14.22 -4.99 10.06
N ALA A 164 -13.62 -5.13 11.25
CA ALA A 164 -12.81 -4.09 11.85
C ALA A 164 -11.58 -3.72 10.99
N MET A 165 -10.91 -4.71 10.38
CA MET A 165 -9.79 -4.44 9.47
C MET A 165 -10.24 -3.90 8.11
N ALA A 166 -11.38 -4.32 7.59
CA ALA A 166 -11.93 -3.82 6.34
C ALA A 166 -12.23 -2.31 6.40
N LEU A 167 -12.56 -1.77 7.58
CA LEU A 167 -12.67 -0.33 7.80
C LEU A 167 -11.34 0.39 7.54
N HIS A 168 -10.24 -0.09 8.14
CA HIS A 168 -8.91 0.50 7.95
C HIS A 168 -8.41 0.35 6.51
N VAL A 169 -8.69 -0.80 5.88
CA VAL A 169 -8.43 -0.99 4.44
C VAL A 169 -9.21 0.02 3.60
N GLY A 170 -10.48 0.27 3.93
CA GLY A 170 -11.32 1.24 3.25
C GLY A 170 -10.82 2.68 3.40
N LEU A 171 -10.36 3.06 4.59
CA LEU A 171 -9.75 4.37 4.83
C LEU A 171 -8.46 4.54 4.02
N ALA A 172 -7.58 3.53 4.04
CA ALA A 172 -6.35 3.54 3.26
C ALA A 172 -6.63 3.65 1.76
N TYR A 173 -7.60 2.86 1.26
CA TYR A 173 -8.06 2.93 -0.12
C TYR A 173 -8.55 4.33 -0.49
N GLY A 174 -9.35 4.96 0.36
CA GLY A 174 -9.87 6.31 0.12
C GLY A 174 -8.76 7.34 -0.08
N LEU A 175 -7.67 7.26 0.68
CA LEU A 175 -6.51 8.14 0.52
C LEU A 175 -5.80 7.92 -0.82
N PHE A 176 -5.55 6.66 -1.20
CA PHE A 176 -4.93 6.35 -2.50
C PHE A 176 -5.82 6.73 -3.68
N ALA A 177 -7.12 6.45 -3.59
CA ALA A 177 -8.08 6.81 -4.63
C ALA A 177 -8.11 8.33 -4.82
N LYS A 178 -8.14 9.09 -3.72
CA LYS A 178 -8.12 10.54 -3.80
C LYS A 178 -6.81 11.07 -4.39
N LEU A 179 -5.68 10.49 -4.01
CA LEU A 179 -4.38 10.86 -4.56
C LEU A 179 -4.28 10.55 -6.06
N ALA A 180 -4.85 9.43 -6.51
CA ALA A 180 -4.93 9.07 -7.92
C ALA A 180 -5.79 10.07 -8.71
N GLU A 181 -6.95 10.46 -8.19
CA GLU A 181 -7.82 11.48 -8.78
C GLU A 181 -7.11 12.83 -8.91
N ILE A 182 -6.44 13.29 -7.85
CA ILE A 182 -5.69 14.54 -7.86
C ILE A 182 -4.58 14.45 -8.91
N SER A 183 -3.78 13.40 -8.86
CA SER A 183 -2.65 13.22 -9.78
C SER A 183 -3.10 13.23 -11.23
N ARG A 184 -4.21 12.53 -11.54
CA ARG A 184 -4.79 12.48 -12.89
C ARG A 184 -5.17 13.85 -13.44
N ASN A 185 -5.65 14.75 -12.57
CA ASN A 185 -6.12 16.09 -12.95
C ASN A 185 -5.04 17.18 -12.82
N GLU A 186 -3.90 16.87 -12.22
CA GLU A 186 -2.82 17.82 -11.95
C GLU A 186 -1.78 17.81 -13.09
N PRO A 187 -1.56 18.93 -13.81
CA PRO A 187 -0.61 18.99 -14.92
C PRO A 187 0.83 18.62 -14.53
N LEU A 188 1.25 18.92 -13.29
CA LEU A 188 2.59 18.59 -12.78
C LEU A 188 2.85 17.07 -12.79
N SER A 189 1.81 16.24 -12.65
CA SER A 189 1.94 14.78 -12.70
C SER A 189 2.42 14.26 -14.05
N TYR A 190 2.33 15.06 -15.12
CA TYR A 190 2.72 14.68 -16.48
C TYR A 190 4.08 15.27 -16.88
N GLN A 191 4.73 16.01 -15.99
CA GLN A 191 6.03 16.62 -16.25
C GLN A 191 7.15 15.73 -15.73
N ARG A 192 8.29 15.72 -16.44
CA ARG A 192 9.49 15.04 -15.95
C ARG A 192 10.00 15.78 -14.72
N ASP A 193 10.37 15.03 -13.68
CA ASP A 193 11.09 15.59 -12.56
C ASP A 193 12.37 16.30 -13.08
N PRO A 194 12.51 17.62 -12.89
CA PRO A 194 13.67 18.37 -13.37
C PRO A 194 14.99 17.86 -12.76
N LYS A 195 14.95 17.12 -11.64
CA LYS A 195 16.12 16.53 -10.98
C LYS A 195 16.62 15.21 -11.60
N LYS A 196 15.91 14.64 -12.59
CA LYS A 196 16.31 13.43 -13.32
C LYS A 196 16.93 13.71 -14.71
N ARG A 197 17.56 14.88 -14.89
CA ARG A 197 18.34 15.22 -16.11
C ARG A 197 19.77 14.73 -16.01
#